data_AF-A0A1F6B344-F1
#
_entry.id   AF-A0A1F6B344-F1
#
_cell.length_a   1.000
_cell.length_b   1.000
_cell.length_c   1.000
_cell.angle_alpha   90.00
_cell.angle_beta   90.00
_cell.angle_gamma   90.00
#
_symmetry.space_group_name_H-M   'P 1'
#
loop_
_entity.id
_entity.type
_entity.pdbx_description
1 polymer ?
#
loop_
_entity_poly.entity_id
_entity_poly.type
_entity_poly.pdbx_seq_one_letter_code
_entity_poly.pdbx_strand_id
1 'polypeptide(L)'
;TTDEYGSTATGDASTTSHSVTIGSLSANTTYHYNVKTTDSASNTGESGDNTFSTAKAGTTGTTVTGTVTTTTSSVKATPTPVPDTTGPYVVIESKLDKPFTQAPAIIGTATDKSFVASIEYSVDDGHNWLPVDFIDKPNTARTDFSFTPQLLDGNYVLKVRAKDGKGNASTTDGGTLIVDRLPPRIGGVVFSLGPQELIPAANGTYIVPVGLDYKITLSAVGGPLSIDISVKGKGESEQVTSLKKNPDNGLWSAFLRFENPGDYTLFVDSVDGADNTIHKELVHVTVLPSGIVTDGVAPVGNGTIAVYYLDDATKRFVLWDGSGYGQLNPQPFTPEGGYRLYLPTGTYYVRIAAGGYKTLVSSIFTINQPAPIVSNFTLTRARALRLWRWLIPLPDFTQTTTAIHLSSSQATSSTAIPAIVNQEFPYFSLVSDTASLTSNSLRGKPTLISILNTWLPQASAQLAVLSELATKTEINVVAIMPQETVSSITIFKKRAGYGFPVVADPDGAIIEAMGIHTLPAHVVVNRKGVVQSVQTGLFSKEDLLDMLVR
;
A
#
# COMPACT_ATOMS: atom_id res chain seq x y z
N THR A 1 -29.68 -21.34 4.98
CA THR A 1 -30.51 -21.03 6.15
C THR A 1 -31.30 -22.26 6.52
N THR A 2 -30.73 -23.02 7.46
CA THR A 2 -31.49 -23.92 8.32
C THR A 2 -31.20 -23.38 9.71
N ASP A 3 -32.14 -22.64 10.28
CA ASP A 3 -31.99 -21.96 11.58
C ASP A 3 -32.17 -22.93 12.75
N GLU A 4 -31.83 -24.22 12.55
CA GLU A 4 -31.79 -25.24 13.59
C GLU A 4 -30.41 -25.88 13.63
N TYR A 5 -29.83 -25.95 14.83
CA TYR A 5 -28.60 -26.68 15.09
C TYR A 5 -28.83 -28.16 14.78
N GLY A 6 -28.09 -28.70 13.81
CA GLY A 6 -28.34 -30.03 13.23
C GLY A 6 -27.92 -31.23 14.08
N SER A 7 -27.30 -31.01 15.25
CA SER A 7 -26.89 -32.07 16.18
C SER A 7 -26.94 -31.57 17.62
N THR A 8 -27.46 -32.39 18.54
CA THR A 8 -27.53 -32.08 19.97
C THR A 8 -26.81 -33.15 20.78
N ALA A 9 -26.17 -32.72 21.87
CA ALA A 9 -25.55 -33.60 22.85
C ALA A 9 -25.85 -33.06 24.26
N THR A 10 -26.26 -33.94 25.17
CA THR A 10 -26.70 -33.59 26.53
C THR A 10 -25.83 -34.29 27.58
N GLY A 11 -25.56 -33.60 28.68
CA GLY A 11 -24.91 -34.19 29.86
C GLY A 11 -25.93 -34.37 30.99
N ASP A 12 -25.86 -35.50 31.70
CA ASP A 12 -26.92 -35.92 32.64
C ASP A 12 -26.66 -35.55 34.11
N ALA A 13 -25.59 -34.81 34.41
CA ALA A 13 -25.18 -34.51 35.78
C ALA A 13 -25.45 -33.04 36.16
N SER A 14 -26.13 -32.80 37.28
CA SER A 14 -26.24 -31.47 37.90
C SER A 14 -24.91 -31.05 38.50
N THR A 15 -24.05 -30.48 37.66
CA THR A 15 -22.73 -29.94 38.01
C THR A 15 -22.61 -28.51 37.52
N THR A 16 -21.68 -27.73 38.07
CA THR A 16 -21.40 -26.36 37.60
C THR A 16 -20.33 -26.32 36.50
N SER A 17 -19.70 -27.46 36.22
CA SER A 17 -18.80 -27.69 35.09
C SER A 17 -19.32 -28.89 34.30
N HIS A 18 -19.55 -28.70 33.01
CA HIS A 18 -20.02 -29.75 32.11
C HIS A 18 -18.97 -30.01 31.04
N SER A 19 -18.78 -31.27 30.69
CA SER A 19 -18.03 -31.68 29.50
C SER A 19 -18.96 -32.53 28.65
N VAL A 20 -19.16 -32.10 27.40
CA VAL A 20 -20.00 -32.79 26.44
C VAL A 20 -19.14 -33.06 25.22
N THR A 21 -19.02 -34.34 24.84
CA THR A 21 -18.24 -34.73 23.66
C THR A 21 -19.14 -34.72 22.43
N ILE A 22 -18.71 -34.02 21.38
CA ILE A 22 -19.39 -33.99 20.08
C ILE A 22 -18.51 -34.75 19.08
N GLY A 23 -19.06 -35.81 18.48
CA GLY A 23 -18.36 -36.66 17.52
C GLY A 23 -18.69 -36.32 16.06
N SER A 24 -18.01 -37.01 15.13
CA SER A 24 -18.31 -37.01 13.70
C SER A 24 -18.22 -35.66 12.98
N LEU A 25 -17.34 -34.77 13.45
CA LEU A 25 -17.09 -33.48 12.80
C LEU A 25 -16.08 -33.62 11.65
N SER A 26 -16.37 -32.95 10.54
CA SER A 26 -15.46 -32.84 9.40
C SER A 26 -14.28 -31.94 9.75
N ALA A 27 -13.07 -32.31 9.29
CA ALA A 27 -11.87 -31.52 9.48
C ALA A 27 -11.90 -30.20 8.68
N ASN A 28 -11.13 -29.20 9.11
CA ASN A 28 -11.04 -27.87 8.49
C ASN A 28 -12.41 -27.21 8.22
N THR A 29 -13.35 -27.39 9.13
CA THR A 29 -14.74 -26.93 8.97
C THR A 29 -15.15 -26.11 10.19
N THR A 30 -15.76 -24.94 9.96
CA THR A 30 -16.32 -24.09 11.01
C THR A 30 -17.74 -24.54 11.35
N TYR A 31 -18.03 -24.71 12.64
CA TYR A 31 -19.30 -25.12 13.18
C TYR A 31 -19.87 -24.04 14.10
N HIS A 32 -21.20 -23.93 14.11
CA HIS A 32 -21.98 -23.10 15.02
C HIS A 32 -22.53 -23.95 16.18
N TYR A 33 -22.57 -23.41 17.39
CA TYR A 33 -23.12 -24.09 18.56
C TYR A 33 -23.77 -23.11 19.55
N ASN A 34 -24.79 -23.60 20.25
CA ASN A 34 -25.42 -22.94 21.40
C ASN A 34 -25.53 -23.94 22.54
N VAL A 35 -25.16 -23.53 23.75
CA VAL A 35 -25.26 -24.33 24.97
C VAL A 35 -26.46 -23.86 25.76
N LYS A 36 -27.36 -24.78 26.07
CA LYS A 36 -28.53 -24.54 26.93
C LYS A 36 -28.36 -25.29 28.25
N THR A 37 -28.55 -24.59 29.36
CA THR A 37 -28.53 -25.18 30.71
C THR A 37 -29.89 -25.07 31.37
N THR A 38 -30.16 -25.94 32.34
CA THR A 38 -31.36 -25.90 33.15
C THR A 38 -30.98 -26.24 34.59
N ASP A 39 -31.39 -25.42 35.55
CA ASP A 39 -31.15 -25.69 36.97
C ASP A 39 -32.25 -26.56 37.59
N SER A 40 -32.08 -26.97 38.85
CA SER A 40 -33.06 -27.79 39.58
C SER A 40 -34.39 -27.08 39.87
N ALA A 41 -34.45 -25.75 39.68
CA ALA A 41 -35.65 -24.93 39.80
C ALA A 41 -36.30 -24.65 38.43
N SER A 42 -35.85 -25.32 37.36
CA SER A 42 -36.29 -25.15 35.97
C SER A 42 -36.00 -23.78 35.34
N ASN A 43 -35.06 -23.00 35.91
CA ASN A 43 -34.55 -21.82 35.22
C ASN A 43 -33.61 -22.26 34.09
N THR A 44 -33.64 -21.56 32.96
CA THR A 44 -32.80 -21.89 31.79
C THR A 44 -31.86 -20.73 31.44
N GLY A 45 -30.67 -21.07 30.95
CA GLY A 45 -29.69 -20.12 30.43
C GLY A 45 -29.13 -20.60 29.10
N GLU A 46 -28.79 -19.68 28.20
CA GLU A 46 -28.24 -19.99 26.87
C GLU A 46 -26.97 -19.17 26.59
N SER A 47 -26.01 -19.77 25.88
CA SER A 47 -24.75 -19.10 25.51
C SER A 47 -24.87 -18.21 24.28
N GLY A 48 -25.97 -18.30 23.52
CA GLY A 48 -26.11 -17.72 22.20
C GLY A 48 -25.34 -18.50 21.13
N ASP A 49 -25.41 -18.03 19.88
CA ASP A 49 -24.71 -18.64 18.74
C ASP A 49 -23.21 -18.34 18.79
N ASN A 50 -22.40 -19.38 18.92
CA ASN A 50 -20.94 -19.32 18.99
C ASN A 50 -20.33 -20.23 17.92
N THR A 51 -19.07 -20.00 17.55
CA THR A 51 -18.41 -20.81 16.51
C THR A 51 -17.09 -21.43 16.98
N PHE A 52 -16.76 -22.59 16.42
CA PHE A 52 -15.42 -23.18 16.51
C PHE A 52 -15.03 -23.80 15.16
N SER A 53 -13.74 -23.98 14.90
CA SER A 53 -13.26 -24.64 13.67
C SER A 53 -12.45 -25.88 14.02
N THR A 54 -12.72 -26.98 13.32
CA THR A 54 -11.92 -28.20 13.47
C THR A 54 -10.56 -28.04 12.80
N ALA A 55 -9.52 -28.64 13.39
CA ALA A 55 -8.20 -28.67 12.79
C ALA A 55 -8.22 -29.33 11.40
N LYS A 56 -7.28 -28.93 10.53
CA LYS A 56 -7.06 -29.60 9.25
C LYS A 56 -6.64 -31.05 9.49
N ALA A 57 -7.20 -31.99 8.72
CA ALA A 57 -6.90 -33.41 8.88
C ALA A 57 -5.40 -33.65 8.69
N GLY A 58 -4.70 -33.97 9.78
CA GLY A 58 -3.32 -34.43 9.79
C GLY A 58 -3.27 -35.91 9.46
N THR A 59 -2.31 -36.32 8.64
CA THR A 59 -1.98 -37.73 8.42
C THR A 59 -1.47 -38.34 9.72
N THR A 60 -2.25 -39.31 10.23
CA THR A 60 -1.99 -40.32 11.27
C THR A 60 -0.77 -40.17 12.18
N GLY A 61 -1.07 -39.94 13.47
CA GLY A 61 -0.22 -40.25 14.62
C GLY A 61 -1.09 -40.75 15.78
N THR A 62 -0.73 -41.90 16.33
CA THR A 62 -1.46 -42.85 17.18
C THR A 62 -2.17 -42.29 18.43
N THR A 63 -3.41 -42.72 18.64
CA THR A 63 -4.20 -42.55 19.88
C THR A 63 -3.69 -43.44 21.01
N VAL A 64 -3.45 -42.88 22.20
CA VAL A 64 -3.33 -43.66 23.45
C VAL A 64 -4.49 -43.28 24.38
N THR A 65 -5.30 -44.28 24.72
CA THR A 65 -6.42 -44.20 25.66
C THR A 65 -5.90 -44.51 27.07
N GLY A 66 -6.07 -43.59 28.02
CA GLY A 66 -5.70 -43.80 29.43
C GLY A 66 -6.90 -43.60 30.35
N THR A 67 -7.43 -44.70 30.90
CA THR A 67 -8.48 -44.71 31.93
C THR A 67 -7.84 -44.43 33.30
N VAL A 68 -8.40 -43.48 34.08
CA VAL A 68 -7.98 -43.21 35.46
C VAL A 68 -9.11 -43.56 36.42
N THR A 69 -8.81 -44.48 37.35
CA THR A 69 -9.65 -44.84 38.51
C THR A 69 -9.22 -44.01 39.71
N THR A 70 -10.15 -43.34 40.40
CA THR A 70 -9.89 -42.66 41.67
C THR A 70 -10.73 -43.25 42.80
N THR A 71 -10.05 -43.79 43.81
CA THR A 71 -10.58 -44.24 45.10
C THR A 71 -10.99 -43.05 45.98
N THR A 72 -12.14 -43.17 46.64
CA THR A 72 -12.70 -42.22 47.60
C THR A 72 -11.98 -42.26 48.96
N SER A 73 -11.59 -41.08 49.47
CA SER A 73 -11.29 -40.86 50.89
C SER A 73 -12.13 -39.70 51.41
N SER A 74 -12.99 -39.96 52.39
CA SER A 74 -13.79 -38.96 53.09
C SER A 74 -12.94 -38.11 54.03
N VAL A 75 -13.03 -36.77 53.93
CA VAL A 75 -12.49 -35.87 54.96
C VAL A 75 -13.51 -34.78 55.31
N LYS A 76 -13.67 -34.61 56.63
CA LYS A 76 -14.48 -33.67 57.40
C LYS A 76 -14.25 -32.19 57.00
N ALA A 77 -15.34 -31.41 56.99
CA ALA A 77 -15.36 -30.00 56.61
C ALA A 77 -14.35 -29.13 57.38
N THR A 78 -13.57 -28.36 56.63
CA THR A 78 -12.65 -27.29 57.08
C THR A 78 -13.20 -25.97 56.52
N PRO A 79 -13.11 -24.83 57.25
CA PRO A 79 -13.73 -23.56 56.86
C PRO A 79 -13.42 -23.15 55.41
N THR A 80 -14.43 -22.57 54.75
CA THR A 80 -14.39 -22.08 53.37
C THR A 80 -13.10 -21.31 53.11
N PRO A 81 -12.20 -21.78 52.21
CA PRO A 81 -11.04 -21.00 51.85
C PRO A 81 -11.51 -19.70 51.22
N VAL A 82 -10.85 -18.60 51.57
CA VAL A 82 -11.02 -17.30 50.93
C VAL A 82 -10.96 -17.50 49.40
N PRO A 83 -11.90 -16.94 48.60
CA PRO A 83 -11.84 -17.06 47.16
C PRO A 83 -10.46 -16.58 46.67
N ASP A 84 -9.73 -17.46 45.99
CA ASP A 84 -8.50 -17.06 45.30
C ASP A 84 -8.83 -15.95 44.30
N THR A 85 -8.28 -14.77 44.54
CA THR A 85 -8.39 -13.58 43.68
C THR A 85 -7.06 -13.29 42.97
N THR A 86 -6.07 -14.17 43.10
CA THR A 86 -4.73 -13.98 42.54
C THR A 86 -4.68 -14.68 41.19
N GLY A 87 -4.27 -13.96 40.13
CA GLY A 87 -3.97 -14.61 38.86
C GLY A 87 -2.69 -15.45 38.94
N PRO A 88 -2.47 -16.37 37.98
CA PRO A 88 -1.21 -17.12 37.89
C PRO A 88 0.01 -16.19 37.80
N TYR A 89 1.20 -16.67 38.07
CA TYR A 89 2.45 -16.00 37.73
C TYR A 89 3.00 -16.59 36.43
N VAL A 90 3.33 -15.74 35.45
CA VAL A 90 3.76 -16.16 34.11
C VAL A 90 5.10 -15.54 33.78
N VAL A 91 6.01 -16.35 33.22
CA VAL A 91 7.34 -15.93 32.81
C VAL A 91 7.62 -16.45 31.40
N ILE A 92 8.15 -15.57 30.55
CA ILE A 92 8.77 -15.95 29.28
C ILE A 92 10.26 -16.18 29.55
N GLU A 93 10.74 -17.36 29.23
CA GLU A 93 12.15 -17.74 29.45
C GLU A 93 13.01 -17.54 28.19
N SER A 94 12.35 -17.37 27.05
CA SER A 94 13.00 -17.10 25.76
C SER A 94 13.69 -15.75 25.76
N LYS A 95 14.95 -15.74 25.30
CA LYS A 95 15.70 -14.50 25.10
C LYS A 95 15.28 -13.84 23.78
N LEU A 96 14.82 -12.60 23.86
CA LEU A 96 14.41 -11.77 22.72
C LEU A 96 15.37 -10.58 22.54
N ASP A 97 16.66 -10.80 22.82
CA ASP A 97 17.71 -9.78 22.88
C ASP A 97 18.33 -9.44 21.52
N LYS A 98 17.88 -10.08 20.45
CA LYS A 98 18.36 -9.86 19.09
C LYS A 98 17.26 -10.07 18.05
N PRO A 99 17.45 -9.56 16.81
CA PRO A 99 16.59 -9.90 15.68
C PRO A 99 16.69 -11.38 15.29
N PHE A 100 15.60 -11.91 14.71
CA PHE A 100 15.51 -13.27 14.23
C PHE A 100 15.04 -13.31 12.77
N THR A 101 15.68 -14.12 11.92
CA THR A 101 15.26 -14.30 10.51
C THR A 101 13.92 -15.02 10.35
N GLN A 102 13.49 -15.70 11.40
CA GLN A 102 12.18 -16.29 11.56
C GLN A 102 11.83 -16.26 13.05
N ALA A 103 10.55 -16.09 13.38
CA ALA A 103 10.11 -16.13 14.77
C ALA A 103 10.62 -17.41 15.48
N PRO A 104 11.31 -17.27 16.63
CA PRO A 104 11.81 -18.42 17.37
C PRO A 104 10.67 -19.13 18.09
N ALA A 105 10.91 -20.37 18.51
CA ALA A 105 10.06 -21.02 19.49
C ALA A 105 10.13 -20.24 20.82
N ILE A 106 9.00 -19.77 21.29
CA ILE A 106 8.84 -19.12 22.58
C ILE A 106 8.49 -20.18 23.61
N ILE A 107 9.23 -20.18 24.71
CA ILE A 107 9.06 -21.06 25.86
C ILE A 107 8.93 -20.25 27.15
N GLY A 108 8.20 -20.79 28.11
CA GLY A 108 8.07 -20.19 29.43
C GLY A 108 7.34 -21.09 30.42
N THR A 109 7.13 -20.55 31.63
CA THR A 109 6.48 -21.25 32.74
C THR A 109 5.30 -20.42 33.26
N ALA A 110 4.19 -21.07 33.60
CA ALA A 110 3.10 -20.49 34.37
C ALA A 110 2.89 -21.26 35.68
N THR A 111 2.73 -20.55 36.79
CA THR A 111 2.55 -21.13 38.13
C THR A 111 1.38 -20.48 38.84
N ASP A 112 0.53 -21.28 39.47
CA ASP A 112 -0.60 -20.81 40.28
C ASP A 112 -0.69 -21.63 41.58
N LYS A 113 -1.37 -21.10 42.59
CA LYS A 113 -1.60 -21.85 43.85
C LYS A 113 -2.54 -23.02 43.66
N SER A 114 -3.52 -22.89 42.75
CA SER A 114 -4.50 -23.91 42.44
C SER A 114 -4.07 -24.68 41.19
N PHE A 115 -4.34 -24.12 40.02
CA PHE A 115 -3.90 -24.65 38.73
C PHE A 115 -4.04 -23.62 37.62
N VAL A 116 -3.20 -23.76 36.59
CA VAL A 116 -3.29 -22.95 35.38
C VAL A 116 -4.25 -23.61 34.39
N ALA A 117 -5.33 -22.91 34.04
CA ALA A 117 -6.40 -23.41 33.18
C ALA A 117 -6.13 -23.16 31.68
N SER A 118 -5.58 -22.00 31.34
CA SER A 118 -5.25 -21.66 29.95
C SER A 118 -4.08 -20.70 29.86
N ILE A 119 -3.31 -20.80 28.78
CA ILE A 119 -2.22 -19.88 28.46
C ILE A 119 -2.42 -19.40 27.02
N GLU A 120 -2.38 -18.10 26.85
CA GLU A 120 -2.59 -17.41 25.59
C GLU A 120 -1.44 -16.43 25.35
N TYR A 121 -1.10 -16.16 24.10
CA TYR A 121 -0.12 -15.16 23.72
C TYR A 121 -0.74 -14.10 22.79
N SER A 122 -0.10 -12.94 22.77
CA SER A 122 -0.40 -11.82 21.87
C SER A 122 0.91 -11.30 21.30
N VAL A 123 0.91 -10.97 20.00
CA VAL A 123 2.04 -10.34 19.29
C VAL A 123 1.75 -8.87 18.94
N ASP A 124 0.61 -8.36 19.40
CA ASP A 124 0.07 -7.05 19.08
C ASP A 124 -0.29 -6.29 20.36
N ASP A 125 0.55 -6.37 21.39
CA ASP A 125 0.39 -5.62 22.65
C ASP A 125 -0.88 -5.94 23.46
N GLY A 126 -1.53 -7.08 23.18
CA GLY A 126 -2.70 -7.57 23.90
C GLY A 126 -4.04 -7.29 23.23
N HIS A 127 -4.05 -6.81 21.99
CA HIS A 127 -5.29 -6.58 21.23
C HIS A 127 -5.93 -7.90 20.81
N ASN A 128 -5.13 -8.87 20.35
CA ASN A 128 -5.59 -10.22 19.98
C ASN A 128 -4.84 -11.29 20.78
N TRP A 129 -5.57 -12.33 21.18
CA TRP A 129 -5.04 -13.43 21.99
C TRP A 129 -5.24 -14.76 21.28
N LEU A 130 -4.15 -15.52 21.16
CA LEU A 130 -4.11 -16.84 20.56
C LEU A 130 -3.68 -17.87 21.61
N PRO A 131 -4.21 -19.11 21.60
CA PRO A 131 -3.71 -20.16 22.48
C PRO A 131 -2.28 -20.53 22.13
N VAL A 132 -1.48 -20.92 23.13
CA VAL A 132 -0.14 -21.50 22.88
C VAL A 132 -0.22 -22.86 22.19
N ASP A 133 0.82 -23.26 21.48
CA ASP A 133 0.86 -24.52 20.72
C ASP A 133 0.92 -25.75 21.62
N PHE A 134 1.61 -25.64 22.76
CA PHE A 134 1.83 -26.73 23.70
C PHE A 134 1.83 -26.28 25.16
N ILE A 135 1.28 -27.12 26.03
CA ILE A 135 1.24 -26.97 27.50
C ILE A 135 1.61 -28.31 28.12
N ASP A 136 2.71 -28.37 28.88
CA ASP A 136 3.10 -29.58 29.62
C ASP A 136 2.24 -29.73 30.87
N LYS A 137 1.58 -30.89 31.04
CA LYS A 137 0.72 -31.19 32.21
C LYS A 137 -0.32 -30.08 32.47
N PRO A 138 -1.30 -29.88 31.56
CA PRO A 138 -2.35 -28.87 31.73
C PRO A 138 -3.16 -29.11 33.01
N ASN A 139 -3.78 -28.04 33.54
CA ASN A 139 -4.58 -28.07 34.78
C ASN A 139 -3.78 -28.50 36.03
N THR A 140 -2.51 -28.08 36.10
CA THR A 140 -1.67 -28.27 37.28
C THR A 140 -1.19 -26.93 37.84
N ALA A 141 -0.70 -26.94 39.09
CA ALA A 141 -0.19 -25.75 39.77
C ALA A 141 1.03 -25.12 39.07
N ARG A 142 1.78 -25.90 38.29
CA ARG A 142 2.89 -25.40 37.48
C ARG A 142 2.92 -26.14 36.15
N THR A 143 2.96 -25.36 35.06
CA THR A 143 3.01 -25.88 33.70
C THR A 143 4.02 -25.10 32.88
N ASP A 144 4.71 -25.81 32.00
CA ASP A 144 5.60 -25.21 31.00
C ASP A 144 4.83 -25.09 29.68
N PHE A 145 5.07 -24.04 28.91
CA PHE A 145 4.40 -23.82 27.64
C PHE A 145 5.39 -23.54 26.51
N SER A 146 4.96 -23.82 25.28
CA SER A 146 5.67 -23.37 24.09
C SER A 146 4.75 -23.00 22.93
N PHE A 147 5.21 -22.07 22.08
CA PHE A 147 4.55 -21.71 20.83
C PHE A 147 5.53 -21.08 19.83
N THR A 148 5.25 -21.18 18.53
CA THR A 148 6.06 -20.52 17.48
C THR A 148 5.17 -19.67 16.58
N PRO A 149 5.10 -18.35 16.79
CA PRO A 149 4.19 -17.50 16.03
C PRO A 149 4.64 -17.41 14.57
N GLN A 150 3.71 -17.49 13.62
CA GLN A 150 4.01 -17.29 12.20
C GLN A 150 3.93 -15.79 11.89
N LEU A 151 5.08 -15.12 11.84
CA LEU A 151 5.18 -13.67 11.70
C LEU A 151 5.92 -13.29 10.41
N LEU A 152 5.56 -12.13 9.87
CA LEU A 152 6.29 -11.47 8.79
C LEU A 152 7.41 -10.62 9.40
N ASP A 153 8.17 -9.94 8.54
CA ASP A 153 9.19 -8.99 9.01
C ASP A 153 8.52 -7.83 9.75
N GLY A 154 9.02 -7.53 10.95
CA GLY A 154 8.53 -6.45 11.78
C GLY A 154 8.85 -6.60 13.26
N ASN A 155 8.39 -5.60 14.01
CA ASN A 155 8.57 -5.49 15.45
C ASN A 155 7.24 -5.75 16.14
N TYR A 156 7.22 -6.75 17.01
CA TYR A 156 6.03 -7.25 17.66
C TYR A 156 6.15 -7.09 19.17
N VAL A 157 5.10 -6.58 19.81
CA VAL A 157 5.04 -6.56 21.27
C VAL A 157 4.43 -7.87 21.74
N LEU A 158 5.29 -8.78 22.20
CA LEU A 158 4.92 -10.10 22.68
C LEU A 158 4.47 -10.03 24.13
N LYS A 159 3.24 -10.47 24.41
CA LYS A 159 2.70 -10.69 25.76
C LYS A 159 2.20 -12.12 25.90
N VAL A 160 2.32 -12.68 27.10
CA VAL A 160 1.68 -13.95 27.47
C VAL A 160 0.77 -13.71 28.66
N ARG A 161 -0.42 -14.30 28.61
CA ARG A 161 -1.42 -14.27 29.67
C ARG A 161 -1.75 -15.69 30.09
N ALA A 162 -1.86 -15.92 31.39
CA ALA A 162 -2.42 -17.15 31.92
C ALA A 162 -3.67 -16.85 32.74
N LYS A 163 -4.60 -17.81 32.73
CA LYS A 163 -5.83 -17.78 33.52
C LYS A 163 -5.89 -19.01 34.42
N ASP A 164 -6.37 -18.82 35.65
CA ASP A 164 -6.65 -19.92 36.57
C ASP A 164 -8.06 -20.53 36.33
N GLY A 165 -8.40 -21.57 37.10
CA GLY A 165 -9.72 -22.20 37.04
C GLY A 165 -10.89 -21.34 37.50
N LYS A 166 -10.63 -20.16 38.06
CA LYS A 166 -11.64 -19.19 38.52
C LYS A 166 -11.73 -17.96 37.61
N GLY A 167 -10.95 -17.93 36.54
CA GLY A 167 -10.90 -16.84 35.57
C GLY A 167 -10.02 -15.65 35.97
N ASN A 168 -9.27 -15.74 37.08
CA ASN A 168 -8.27 -14.74 37.41
C ASN A 168 -7.14 -14.82 36.39
N ALA A 169 -6.75 -13.68 35.84
CA ALA A 169 -5.75 -13.60 34.79
C ALA A 169 -4.57 -12.73 35.20
N SER A 170 -3.38 -13.08 34.72
CA SER A 170 -2.19 -12.23 34.78
C SER A 170 -1.53 -12.19 33.42
N THR A 171 -0.85 -11.09 33.13
CA THR A 171 -0.17 -10.86 31.85
C THR A 171 1.26 -10.41 32.12
N THR A 172 2.21 -10.88 31.32
CA THR A 172 3.60 -10.43 31.35
C THR A 172 3.72 -8.96 30.95
N ASP A 173 4.73 -8.24 31.43
CA ASP A 173 4.97 -6.81 31.14
C ASP A 173 5.22 -6.50 29.65
N GLY A 174 5.48 -7.52 28.83
CA GLY A 174 5.67 -7.43 27.39
C GLY A 174 7.14 -7.37 26.99
N GLY A 175 7.49 -7.98 25.86
CA GLY A 175 8.83 -7.95 25.27
C GLY A 175 8.78 -7.72 23.77
N THR A 176 9.78 -7.05 23.21
CA THR A 176 9.85 -6.81 21.75
C THR A 176 10.46 -8.04 21.07
N LEU A 177 9.68 -8.69 20.21
CA LEU A 177 10.15 -9.71 19.27
C LEU A 177 10.39 -9.06 17.91
N ILE A 178 11.62 -9.13 17.41
CA ILE A 178 12.00 -8.55 16.11
C ILE A 178 12.22 -9.70 15.13
N VAL A 179 11.37 -9.76 14.11
CA VAL A 179 11.52 -10.70 12.99
C VAL A 179 12.06 -9.90 11.80
N ASP A 180 13.23 -10.29 11.31
CA ASP A 180 13.95 -9.62 10.24
C ASP A 180 14.56 -10.65 9.29
N ARG A 181 13.78 -11.03 8.27
CA ARG A 181 14.23 -11.88 7.16
C ARG A 181 14.91 -11.06 6.06
N LEU A 182 14.51 -9.80 5.88
CA LEU A 182 14.93 -8.94 4.78
C LEU A 182 15.27 -7.54 5.31
N PRO A 183 16.40 -6.95 4.89
CA PRO A 183 16.63 -5.53 5.12
C PRO A 183 15.53 -4.70 4.42
N PRO A 184 15.38 -3.41 4.76
CA PRO A 184 14.38 -2.56 4.14
C PRO A 184 14.49 -2.59 2.61
N ARG A 185 13.36 -2.79 1.93
CA ARG A 185 13.27 -2.73 0.47
C ARG A 185 12.14 -1.82 0.05
N ILE A 186 12.49 -0.82 -0.75
CA ILE A 186 11.55 0.15 -1.28
C ILE A 186 10.93 -0.37 -2.56
N GLY A 187 9.60 -0.28 -2.63
CA GLY A 187 8.82 -0.81 -3.72
C GLY A 187 8.51 0.21 -4.81
N GLY A 188 7.29 0.10 -5.33
CA GLY A 188 6.75 1.03 -6.31
C GLY A 188 6.50 2.40 -5.70
N VAL A 189 6.79 3.45 -6.45
CA VAL A 189 6.64 4.86 -6.08
C VAL A 189 5.72 5.56 -7.07
N VAL A 190 4.77 6.31 -6.53
CA VAL A 190 3.84 7.14 -7.29
C VAL A 190 3.82 8.55 -6.74
N PHE A 191 3.75 9.51 -7.66
CA PHE A 191 3.49 10.90 -7.34
C PHE A 191 2.05 11.25 -7.71
N SER A 192 1.38 12.03 -6.86
CA SER A 192 0.06 12.56 -7.18
C SER A 192 -0.08 14.03 -6.81
N LEU A 193 -0.91 14.74 -7.58
CA LEU A 193 -1.36 16.09 -7.31
C LEU A 193 -2.87 16.06 -7.07
N GLY A 194 -3.28 16.06 -5.80
CA GLY A 194 -4.67 15.81 -5.45
C GLY A 194 -5.11 14.41 -5.91
N PRO A 195 -6.22 14.27 -6.67
CA PRO A 195 -6.68 13.00 -7.22
C PRO A 195 -5.88 12.54 -8.45
N GLN A 196 -5.01 13.40 -9.01
CA GLN A 196 -4.30 13.12 -10.25
C GLN A 196 -2.99 12.40 -9.98
N GLU A 197 -2.88 11.17 -10.45
CA GLU A 197 -1.59 10.49 -10.59
C GLU A 197 -0.74 11.20 -11.65
N LEU A 198 0.52 11.48 -11.31
CA LEU A 198 1.48 12.05 -12.25
C LEU A 198 2.08 10.93 -13.08
N ILE A 199 2.15 11.14 -14.38
CA ILE A 199 2.74 10.17 -15.30
C ILE A 199 4.20 10.59 -15.53
N PRO A 200 5.18 9.74 -15.21
CA PRO A 200 6.59 10.00 -15.51
C PRO A 200 6.83 9.98 -17.02
N ALA A 201 7.87 10.66 -17.49
CA ALA A 201 8.37 10.48 -18.83
C ALA A 201 8.88 9.03 -19.04
N ALA A 202 9.10 8.61 -20.28
CA ALA A 202 9.51 7.23 -20.60
C ALA A 202 10.82 6.77 -19.93
N ASN A 203 11.67 7.73 -19.52
CA ASN A 203 12.90 7.49 -18.77
C ASN A 203 12.72 7.45 -17.24
N GLY A 204 11.48 7.52 -16.74
CA GLY A 204 11.17 7.51 -15.31
C GLY A 204 11.22 8.88 -14.61
N THR A 205 11.56 9.97 -15.30
CA THR A 205 11.62 11.32 -14.72
C THR A 205 10.22 11.92 -14.57
N TYR A 206 9.90 12.43 -13.38
CA TYR A 206 8.67 13.21 -13.16
C TYR A 206 8.89 14.67 -13.57
N ILE A 207 7.96 15.24 -14.35
CA ILE A 207 8.02 16.63 -14.79
C ILE A 207 6.89 17.41 -14.11
N VAL A 208 7.25 18.37 -13.26
CA VAL A 208 6.30 19.06 -12.38
C VAL A 208 6.58 20.56 -12.31
N PRO A 209 5.60 21.44 -12.12
CA PRO A 209 5.86 22.87 -11.89
C PRO A 209 6.29 23.16 -10.45
N VAL A 210 7.01 24.28 -10.24
CA VAL A 210 7.32 24.79 -8.90
C VAL A 210 6.06 25.11 -8.07
N GLY A 211 6.17 25.03 -6.74
CA GLY A 211 5.24 25.62 -5.78
C GLY A 211 3.87 24.93 -5.64
N LEU A 212 3.77 23.66 -6.03
CA LEU A 212 2.64 22.78 -5.71
C LEU A 212 3.07 21.67 -4.74
N ASP A 213 2.10 21.14 -4.00
CA ASP A 213 2.31 20.09 -3.02
C ASP A 213 2.04 18.73 -3.68
N TYR A 214 3.10 17.96 -3.91
CA TYR A 214 3.04 16.65 -4.54
C TYR A 214 3.05 15.57 -3.47
N LYS A 215 2.04 14.70 -3.47
CA LYS A 215 2.04 13.54 -2.59
C LYS A 215 2.90 12.45 -3.22
N ILE A 216 3.92 12.01 -2.50
CA ILE A 216 4.65 10.78 -2.80
C ILE A 216 4.00 9.64 -2.02
N THR A 217 3.72 8.51 -2.67
CA THR A 217 3.25 7.27 -2.04
C THR A 217 4.10 6.10 -2.51
N LEU A 218 4.54 5.26 -1.59
CA LEU A 218 5.33 4.08 -1.91
C LEU A 218 4.99 2.88 -1.02
N SER A 219 5.28 1.68 -1.54
CA SER A 219 5.27 0.44 -0.75
C SER A 219 6.66 0.13 -0.22
N ALA A 220 6.75 -0.62 0.88
CA ALA A 220 8.02 -1.13 1.38
C ALA A 220 7.83 -2.44 2.15
N VAL A 221 8.84 -3.31 2.12
CA VAL A 221 8.93 -4.56 2.89
C VAL A 221 10.28 -4.62 3.63
N GLY A 222 10.50 -5.65 4.45
CA GLY A 222 11.65 -5.73 5.34
C GLY A 222 11.50 -4.89 6.61
N GLY A 223 10.26 -4.75 7.09
CA GLY A 223 9.96 -4.12 8.38
C GLY A 223 10.52 -2.71 8.64
N PRO A 224 10.52 -1.77 7.68
CA PRO A 224 11.09 -0.44 7.91
C PRO A 224 10.36 0.28 9.07
N LEU A 225 11.14 0.86 9.98
CA LEU A 225 10.66 1.70 11.08
C LEU A 225 10.56 3.17 10.67
N SER A 226 11.47 3.63 9.81
CA SER A 226 11.39 4.94 9.17
C SER A 226 11.72 4.83 7.69
N ILE A 227 11.14 5.76 6.92
CA ILE A 227 11.50 6.01 5.53
C ILE A 227 11.59 7.52 5.37
N ASP A 228 12.77 8.00 5.02
CA ASP A 228 13.06 9.41 4.81
C ASP A 228 13.41 9.62 3.34
N ILE A 229 12.88 10.69 2.74
CA ILE A 229 13.21 11.11 1.38
C ILE A 229 14.11 12.33 1.45
N SER A 230 15.32 12.21 0.91
CA SER A 230 16.24 13.32 0.74
C SER A 230 16.16 13.86 -0.69
N VAL A 231 16.05 15.17 -0.83
CA VAL A 231 15.94 15.85 -2.14
C VAL A 231 17.23 16.60 -2.41
N LYS A 232 17.92 16.22 -3.48
CA LYS A 232 19.19 16.83 -3.88
C LYS A 232 19.07 17.56 -5.22
N GLY A 233 19.05 18.88 -5.15
CA GLY A 233 19.11 19.79 -6.30
C GLY A 233 20.49 20.44 -6.45
N LYS A 234 20.83 20.91 -7.65
CA LYS A 234 22.10 21.59 -7.89
C LYS A 234 22.14 22.95 -7.18
N GLY A 235 22.94 23.05 -6.11
CA GLY A 235 23.13 24.29 -5.35
C GLY A 235 22.07 24.56 -4.27
N GLU A 236 21.20 23.59 -4.00
CA GLU A 236 20.22 23.67 -2.91
C GLU A 236 20.67 22.90 -1.67
N SER A 237 20.19 23.33 -0.51
CA SER A 237 20.30 22.57 0.74
C SER A 237 19.45 21.30 0.63
N GLU A 238 20.01 20.18 1.07
CA GLU A 238 19.30 18.91 1.14
C GLU A 238 18.07 19.04 2.05
N GLN A 239 16.90 18.78 1.48
CA GLN A 239 15.64 18.73 2.21
C GLN A 239 15.31 17.28 2.53
N VAL A 240 15.08 16.96 3.79
CA VAL A 240 14.72 15.61 4.25
C VAL A 240 13.28 15.61 4.72
N THR A 241 12.48 14.69 4.18
CA THR A 241 11.06 14.53 4.51
C THR A 241 10.77 13.11 4.96
N SER A 242 10.32 12.93 6.20
CA SER A 242 9.91 11.64 6.73
C SER A 242 8.53 11.23 6.25
N LEU A 243 8.40 9.98 5.78
CA LEU A 243 7.13 9.41 5.36
C LEU A 243 6.36 8.84 6.54
N LYS A 244 5.03 8.84 6.40
CA LYS A 244 4.12 8.21 7.36
C LYS A 244 3.52 6.95 6.77
N LYS A 245 3.63 5.85 7.50
CA LYS A 245 2.97 4.58 7.18
C LYS A 245 1.48 4.67 7.49
N ASN A 246 0.65 4.29 6.54
CA ASN A 246 -0.75 4.04 6.77
C ASN A 246 -0.91 2.60 7.33
N PRO A 247 -1.49 2.42 8.52
CA PRO A 247 -1.60 1.09 9.14
C PRO A 247 -2.56 0.15 8.41
N ASP A 248 -3.54 0.68 7.67
CA ASP A 248 -4.60 -0.11 7.04
C ASP A 248 -4.12 -0.80 5.76
N ASN A 249 -3.26 -0.14 4.99
CA ASN A 249 -2.76 -0.65 3.70
C ASN A 249 -1.24 -0.83 3.65
N GLY A 250 -0.52 -0.41 4.68
CA GLY A 250 0.94 -0.52 4.77
C GLY A 250 1.74 0.45 3.89
N LEU A 251 1.07 1.33 3.12
CA LEU A 251 1.73 2.28 2.23
C LEU A 251 2.29 3.47 3.01
N TRP A 252 3.43 3.98 2.55
CA TRP A 252 4.11 5.13 3.11
C TRP A 252 3.84 6.36 2.25
N SER A 253 3.60 7.51 2.87
CA SER A 253 3.39 8.75 2.10
C SER A 253 3.84 10.01 2.82
N ALA A 254 4.16 11.04 2.02
CA ALA A 254 4.47 12.39 2.45
C ALA A 254 4.10 13.40 1.36
N PHE A 255 4.13 14.69 1.67
CA PHE A 255 4.04 15.77 0.69
C PHE A 255 5.42 16.37 0.45
N LEU A 256 5.76 16.56 -0.81
CA LEU A 256 6.97 17.21 -1.27
C LEU A 256 6.59 18.49 -2.02
N ARG A 257 7.38 19.54 -1.83
CA ARG A 257 7.19 20.83 -2.48
C ARG A 257 8.53 21.35 -2.97
N PHE A 258 8.58 21.73 -4.23
CA PHE A 258 9.77 22.27 -4.88
C PHE A 258 9.60 23.77 -5.09
N GLU A 259 10.45 24.57 -4.45
CA GLU A 259 10.32 26.03 -4.50
C GLU A 259 11.07 26.66 -5.68
N ASN A 260 12.13 26.01 -6.16
CA ASN A 260 12.91 26.50 -7.30
C ASN A 260 12.85 25.54 -8.48
N PRO A 261 13.01 26.05 -9.71
CA PRO A 261 13.12 25.21 -10.89
C PRO A 261 14.49 24.55 -10.97
N GLY A 262 14.55 23.35 -11.54
CA GLY A 262 15.79 22.62 -11.70
C GLY A 262 15.59 21.11 -11.81
N ASP A 263 16.69 20.39 -11.96
CA ASP A 263 16.70 18.93 -11.92
C ASP A 263 17.10 18.45 -10.52
N TYR A 264 16.29 17.54 -9.99
CA TYR A 264 16.42 16.98 -8.65
C TYR A 264 16.55 15.47 -8.74
N THR A 265 17.37 14.91 -7.86
CA THR A 265 17.40 13.47 -7.59
C THR A 265 16.91 13.25 -6.18
N LEU A 266 15.94 12.35 -6.04
CA LEU A 266 15.41 11.93 -4.75
C LEU A 266 16.15 10.67 -4.31
N PHE A 267 16.59 10.68 -3.07
CA PHE A 267 17.15 9.52 -2.39
C PHE A 267 16.19 9.07 -1.30
N VAL A 268 16.26 7.79 -0.98
CA VAL A 268 15.51 7.18 0.11
C VAL A 268 16.49 6.60 1.11
N ASP A 269 16.26 6.95 2.37
CA ASP A 269 16.93 6.42 3.53
C ASP A 269 15.92 5.65 4.37
N SER A 270 16.29 4.47 4.87
CA SER A 270 15.41 3.68 5.73
C SER A 270 16.21 2.83 6.71
N VAL A 271 15.63 2.64 7.90
CA VAL A 271 16.13 1.74 8.95
C VAL A 271 15.00 0.82 9.43
N ASP A 272 15.30 -0.45 9.70
CA ASP A 272 14.37 -1.41 10.30
C ASP A 272 14.64 -1.63 11.80
N GLY A 273 13.90 -2.56 12.41
CA GLY A 273 14.09 -2.93 13.81
C GLY A 273 15.37 -3.70 14.13
N ALA A 274 16.08 -4.18 13.11
CA ALA A 274 17.34 -4.89 13.23
C ALA A 274 18.56 -3.99 12.97
N ASP A 275 18.34 -2.68 12.88
CA ASP A 275 19.34 -1.66 12.56
C ASP A 275 19.95 -1.80 11.14
N ASN A 276 19.32 -2.56 10.24
CA ASN A 276 19.72 -2.57 8.83
C ASN A 276 19.33 -1.23 8.21
N THR A 277 20.25 -0.64 7.45
CA THR A 277 20.03 0.64 6.77
C THR A 277 20.17 0.51 5.26
N ILE A 278 19.41 1.34 4.54
CA ILE A 278 19.58 1.53 3.10
C ILE A 278 19.69 3.02 2.79
N HIS A 279 20.47 3.35 1.75
CA HIS A 279 20.49 4.64 1.09
C HIS A 279 20.49 4.38 -0.42
N LYS A 280 19.44 4.81 -1.13
CA LYS A 280 19.27 4.53 -2.55
C LYS A 280 18.72 5.70 -3.31
N GLU A 281 19.14 5.83 -4.57
CA GLU A 281 18.45 6.70 -5.52
C GLU A 281 17.06 6.14 -5.82
N LEU A 282 16.05 7.01 -5.79
CA LEU A 282 14.66 6.63 -5.93
C LEU A 282 14.10 7.02 -7.31
N VAL A 283 14.05 8.32 -7.58
CA VAL A 283 13.51 8.88 -8.84
C VAL A 283 14.16 10.24 -9.15
N HIS A 284 14.10 10.63 -10.42
CA HIS A 284 14.44 11.99 -10.85
C HIS A 284 13.19 12.84 -11.01
N VAL A 285 13.31 14.12 -10.68
CA VAL A 285 12.25 15.12 -10.84
C VAL A 285 12.82 16.34 -11.55
N THR A 286 12.24 16.71 -12.68
CA THR A 286 12.51 17.99 -13.35
C THR A 286 11.41 18.97 -12.98
N VAL A 287 11.79 20.02 -12.28
CA VAL A 287 10.89 21.06 -11.80
C VAL A 287 10.92 22.25 -12.77
N LEU A 288 9.79 22.50 -13.42
CA LEU A 288 9.62 23.57 -14.39
C LEU A 288 9.37 24.92 -13.70
N PRO A 289 9.92 26.02 -14.25
CA PRO A 289 9.61 27.37 -13.76
C PRO A 289 8.13 27.71 -13.98
N SER A 290 7.66 28.74 -13.26
CA SER A 290 6.34 29.31 -13.50
C SER A 290 6.26 29.91 -14.91
N GLY A 291 5.07 29.85 -15.53
CA GLY A 291 4.80 30.65 -16.72
C GLY A 291 4.72 32.12 -16.36
N ILE A 292 5.11 33.02 -17.26
CA ILE A 292 5.18 34.47 -17.00
C ILE A 292 4.23 35.24 -17.91
N VAL A 293 3.51 36.19 -17.33
CA VAL A 293 2.69 37.18 -18.04
C VAL A 293 3.40 38.54 -18.04
N THR A 294 3.62 39.10 -19.22
CA THR A 294 4.29 40.40 -19.42
C THR A 294 3.45 41.36 -20.25
N ASP A 295 3.84 42.63 -20.31
CA ASP A 295 3.29 43.61 -21.26
C ASP A 295 4.17 43.78 -22.53
N GLY A 296 5.13 42.87 -22.72
CA GLY A 296 6.16 42.93 -23.76
C GLY A 296 7.46 43.57 -23.29
N VAL A 297 7.48 44.21 -22.11
CA VAL A 297 8.68 44.79 -21.51
C VAL A 297 8.83 44.37 -20.05
N ALA A 298 7.78 44.51 -19.25
CA ALA A 298 7.79 44.27 -17.82
C ALA A 298 6.78 43.17 -17.43
N PRO A 299 7.00 42.48 -16.29
CA PRO A 299 6.02 41.54 -15.76
C PRO A 299 4.73 42.22 -15.31
N VAL A 300 3.60 41.51 -15.43
CA VAL A 300 2.27 42.00 -15.03
C VAL A 300 1.78 41.21 -13.82
N GLY A 301 1.99 41.75 -12.62
CA GLY A 301 1.60 41.08 -11.36
C GLY A 301 0.18 41.34 -10.86
N ASN A 302 -0.56 42.30 -11.43
CA ASN A 302 -1.89 42.72 -10.95
C ASN A 302 -3.04 42.07 -11.73
N GLY A 303 -2.91 40.78 -12.05
CA GLY A 303 -3.87 40.07 -12.90
C GLY A 303 -4.21 38.67 -12.40
N THR A 304 -5.05 38.01 -13.19
CA THR A 304 -5.49 36.63 -12.96
C THR A 304 -5.48 35.84 -14.26
N ILE A 305 -5.24 34.54 -14.15
CA ILE A 305 -5.47 33.55 -15.20
C ILE A 305 -6.61 32.64 -14.76
N ALA A 306 -7.61 32.48 -15.62
CA ALA A 306 -8.75 31.61 -15.40
C ALA A 306 -8.76 30.49 -16.44
N VAL A 307 -8.87 29.25 -15.99
CA VAL A 307 -8.96 28.05 -16.85
C VAL A 307 -10.42 27.65 -17.00
N TYR A 308 -10.85 27.42 -18.24
CA TYR A 308 -12.17 26.89 -18.56
C TYR A 308 -12.01 25.54 -19.23
N TYR A 309 -12.80 24.56 -18.82
CA TYR A 309 -12.82 23.22 -19.42
C TYR A 309 -14.15 22.97 -20.13
N LEU A 310 -14.11 22.18 -21.20
CA LEU A 310 -15.28 21.73 -21.92
C LEU A 310 -15.97 20.61 -21.13
N ASP A 311 -17.11 20.91 -20.53
CA ASP A 311 -17.94 19.91 -19.87
C ASP A 311 -18.57 18.97 -20.91
N ASP A 312 -18.32 17.66 -20.77
CA ASP A 312 -18.71 16.69 -21.79
C ASP A 312 -20.23 16.46 -21.83
N ALA A 313 -20.95 16.69 -20.73
CA ALA A 313 -22.40 16.50 -20.66
C ALA A 313 -23.16 17.66 -21.34
N THR A 314 -22.77 18.90 -21.05
CA THR A 314 -23.43 20.11 -21.54
C THR A 314 -22.82 20.65 -22.82
N LYS A 315 -21.63 20.17 -23.20
CA LYS A 315 -20.80 20.69 -24.30
C LYS A 315 -20.54 22.19 -24.17
N ARG A 316 -20.47 22.70 -22.94
CA ARG A 316 -20.19 24.11 -22.64
C ARG A 316 -18.89 24.25 -21.87
N PHE A 317 -18.19 25.35 -22.12
CA PHE A 317 -17.05 25.70 -21.30
C PHE A 317 -17.51 26.25 -19.96
N VAL A 318 -17.01 25.66 -18.88
CA VAL A 318 -17.25 26.08 -17.51
C VAL A 318 -15.94 26.30 -16.80
N LEU A 319 -15.95 27.13 -15.74
CA LEU A 319 -14.75 27.39 -14.95
C LEU A 319 -14.27 26.07 -14.32
N TRP A 320 -13.00 25.72 -14.52
CA TRP A 320 -12.44 24.48 -13.98
C TRP A 320 -12.24 24.58 -12.46
N ASP A 321 -12.69 23.59 -11.71
CA ASP A 321 -12.45 23.53 -10.27
C ASP A 321 -11.05 22.96 -9.98
N GLY A 322 -10.10 23.86 -9.72
CA GLY A 322 -8.71 23.49 -9.40
C GLY A 322 -8.50 23.07 -7.93
N SER A 323 -9.50 23.25 -7.05
CA SER A 323 -9.31 23.10 -5.60
C SER A 323 -8.91 21.67 -5.21
N GLY A 324 -9.50 20.67 -5.87
CA GLY A 324 -9.14 19.26 -5.68
C GLY A 324 -7.68 18.95 -6.05
N TYR A 325 -7.03 19.78 -6.86
CA TYR A 325 -5.65 19.65 -7.30
C TYR A 325 -4.70 20.60 -6.55
N GLY A 326 -5.17 21.24 -5.46
CA GLY A 326 -4.40 22.22 -4.71
C GLY A 326 -4.14 23.52 -5.49
N GLN A 327 -4.95 23.83 -6.51
CA GLN A 327 -4.78 24.97 -7.39
C GLN A 327 -5.97 25.93 -7.28
N LEU A 328 -5.69 27.23 -7.27
CA LEU A 328 -6.73 28.25 -7.34
C LEU A 328 -7.15 28.46 -8.80
N ASN A 329 -8.46 28.66 -9.03
CA ASN A 329 -8.96 29.10 -10.33
C ASN A 329 -10.18 30.02 -10.15
N PRO A 330 -10.12 31.31 -10.53
CA PRO A 330 -8.98 32.00 -11.16
C PRO A 330 -7.75 32.09 -10.25
N GLN A 331 -6.57 31.93 -10.84
CA GLN A 331 -5.29 32.06 -10.14
C GLN A 331 -4.78 33.51 -10.25
N PRO A 332 -4.48 34.20 -9.14
CA PRO A 332 -3.80 35.49 -9.17
C PRO A 332 -2.33 35.32 -9.56
N PHE A 333 -1.76 36.31 -10.24
CA PHE A 333 -0.34 36.34 -10.57
C PHE A 333 0.53 36.63 -9.34
N THR A 334 1.77 36.15 -9.36
CA THR A 334 2.81 36.67 -8.46
C THR A 334 3.16 38.11 -8.85
N PRO A 335 3.83 38.89 -7.98
CA PRO A 335 4.31 40.23 -8.34
C PRO A 335 5.16 40.27 -9.62
N GLU A 336 5.88 39.17 -9.91
CA GLU A 336 6.70 38.94 -11.10
C GLU A 336 5.88 38.43 -12.29
N GLY A 337 4.55 38.53 -12.24
CA GLY A 337 3.65 38.06 -13.31
C GLY A 337 3.60 36.54 -13.47
N GLY A 338 4.09 35.79 -12.47
CA GLY A 338 4.17 34.34 -12.50
C GLY A 338 2.81 33.68 -12.29
N TYR A 339 2.60 32.54 -12.94
CA TYR A 339 1.47 31.65 -12.72
C TYR A 339 1.93 30.18 -12.83
N ARG A 340 1.15 29.26 -12.25
CA ARG A 340 1.46 27.82 -12.28
C ARG A 340 0.20 27.01 -12.44
N LEU A 341 0.15 26.19 -13.48
CA LEU A 341 -1.00 25.36 -13.79
C LEU A 341 -0.53 23.94 -14.12
N TYR A 342 -1.22 22.96 -13.58
CA TYR A 342 -1.10 21.55 -13.95
C TYR A 342 -2.51 21.03 -14.20
N LEU A 343 -2.79 20.67 -15.46
CA LEU A 343 -4.15 20.37 -15.89
C LEU A 343 -4.29 18.87 -16.22
N PRO A 344 -5.43 18.26 -15.84
CA PRO A 344 -5.73 16.88 -16.23
C PRO A 344 -6.08 16.79 -17.72
N THR A 345 -6.39 15.58 -18.18
CA THR A 345 -6.86 15.34 -19.54
C THR A 345 -8.18 16.05 -19.80
N GLY A 346 -8.30 16.72 -20.95
CA GLY A 346 -9.51 17.45 -21.30
C GLY A 346 -9.29 18.48 -22.38
N THR A 347 -10.34 19.23 -22.71
CA THR A 347 -10.29 20.33 -23.67
C THR A 347 -10.54 21.64 -22.96
N TYR A 348 -9.67 22.62 -23.18
CA TYR A 348 -9.59 23.85 -22.38
C TYR A 348 -9.42 25.09 -23.24
N TYR A 349 -9.72 26.24 -22.65
CA TYR A 349 -9.10 27.52 -23.00
C TYR A 349 -8.73 28.28 -21.72
N VAL A 350 -7.78 29.21 -21.80
CA VAL A 350 -7.44 30.11 -20.69
C VAL A 350 -7.84 31.54 -21.01
N ARG A 351 -8.30 32.26 -19.98
CA ARG A 351 -8.63 33.69 -20.04
C ARG A 351 -7.76 34.44 -19.06
N ILE A 352 -6.99 35.40 -19.56
CA ILE A 352 -6.10 36.23 -18.78
C ILE A 352 -6.63 37.66 -18.73
N ALA A 353 -6.76 38.19 -17.52
CA ALA A 353 -7.24 39.56 -17.29
C ALA A 353 -6.38 40.26 -16.23
N ALA A 354 -5.97 41.49 -16.54
CA ALA A 354 -5.24 42.37 -15.63
C ALA A 354 -5.73 43.82 -15.81
N GLY A 355 -5.73 44.59 -14.73
CA GLY A 355 -6.18 45.98 -14.78
C GLY A 355 -5.30 46.83 -15.71
N GLY A 356 -5.92 47.57 -16.64
CA GLY A 356 -5.21 48.40 -17.62
C GLY A 356 -4.77 47.67 -18.91
N TYR A 357 -5.09 46.39 -19.05
CA TYR A 357 -4.76 45.57 -20.21
C TYR A 357 -6.01 45.02 -20.90
N LYS A 358 -5.89 44.71 -22.20
CA LYS A 358 -6.91 43.94 -22.91
C LYS A 358 -6.97 42.52 -22.35
N THR A 359 -8.17 41.96 -22.24
CA THR A 359 -8.33 40.54 -21.91
C THR A 359 -7.78 39.69 -23.05
N LEU A 360 -6.94 38.72 -22.72
CA LEU A 360 -6.39 37.74 -23.65
C LEU A 360 -7.11 36.40 -23.43
N VAL A 361 -7.49 35.74 -24.51
CA VAL A 361 -8.13 34.41 -24.48
C VAL A 361 -7.32 33.49 -25.37
N SER A 362 -6.92 32.32 -24.89
CA SER A 362 -6.18 31.39 -25.74
C SER A 362 -7.07 30.77 -26.82
N SER A 363 -6.45 30.21 -27.86
CA SER A 363 -7.09 29.19 -28.67
C SER A 363 -7.53 28.02 -27.78
N ILE A 364 -8.60 27.32 -28.18
CA ILE A 364 -8.99 26.05 -27.55
C ILE A 364 -7.90 25.02 -27.82
N PHE A 365 -7.56 24.23 -26.81
CA PHE A 365 -6.54 23.20 -26.88
C PHE A 365 -6.96 21.95 -26.11
N THR A 366 -6.41 20.80 -26.46
CA THR A 366 -6.71 19.51 -25.83
C THR A 366 -5.46 18.94 -25.19
N ILE A 367 -5.62 18.40 -23.99
CA ILE A 367 -4.62 17.70 -23.20
C ILE A 367 -5.00 16.22 -23.19
N ASN A 368 -4.14 15.38 -23.77
CA ASN A 368 -4.37 13.93 -23.85
C ASN A 368 -3.78 13.17 -22.65
N GLN A 369 -2.83 13.78 -21.93
CA GLN A 369 -2.24 13.28 -20.70
C GLN A 369 -1.97 14.44 -19.74
N PRO A 370 -2.14 14.28 -18.43
CA PRO A 370 -1.95 15.35 -17.46
C PRO A 370 -0.61 16.07 -17.65
N ALA A 371 -0.63 17.40 -17.71
CA ALA A 371 0.53 18.17 -18.11
C ALA A 371 0.61 19.56 -17.46
N PRO A 372 1.82 20.06 -17.20
CA PRO A 372 2.03 21.44 -16.78
C PRO A 372 1.79 22.42 -17.93
N ILE A 373 1.23 23.59 -17.59
CA ILE A 373 1.07 24.73 -18.50
C ILE A 373 2.02 25.84 -18.07
N VAL A 374 3.08 26.04 -18.86
CA VAL A 374 4.16 27.00 -18.58
C VAL A 374 4.36 28.02 -19.71
N SER A 375 3.34 28.19 -20.57
CA SER A 375 3.37 29.16 -21.67
C SER A 375 3.57 30.60 -21.18
N ASN A 376 4.45 31.35 -21.83
CA ASN A 376 4.53 32.79 -21.56
C ASN A 376 3.46 33.54 -22.35
N PHE A 377 2.86 34.56 -21.73
CA PHE A 377 1.82 35.38 -22.34
C PHE A 377 2.22 36.85 -22.35
N THR A 378 1.84 37.55 -23.41
CA THR A 378 2.06 38.99 -23.55
C THR A 378 0.73 39.70 -23.67
N LEU A 379 0.42 40.57 -22.70
CA LEU A 379 -0.75 41.41 -22.69
C LEU A 379 -0.51 42.71 -23.43
N THR A 380 -1.55 43.16 -24.13
CA THR A 380 -1.54 44.47 -24.78
C THR A 380 -2.28 45.47 -23.90
N ARG A 381 -1.73 46.68 -23.74
CA ARG A 381 -2.37 47.73 -22.95
C ARG A 381 -3.74 48.10 -23.54
N ALA A 382 -4.73 48.25 -22.68
CA ALA A 382 -6.04 48.71 -23.10
C ALA A 382 -5.94 50.19 -23.53
N ARG A 383 -6.71 50.57 -24.57
CA ARG A 383 -6.79 51.98 -24.95
C ARG A 383 -7.56 52.73 -23.87
N ALA A 384 -7.07 53.90 -23.48
CA ALA A 384 -7.74 54.78 -22.56
C ALA A 384 -7.67 56.23 -23.06
N LEU A 385 -8.76 56.96 -22.90
CA LEU A 385 -8.81 58.40 -23.08
C LEU A 385 -8.39 59.07 -21.78
N ARG A 386 -7.39 59.95 -21.86
CA ARG A 386 -6.96 60.76 -20.74
C ARG A 386 -7.65 62.12 -20.84
N LEU A 387 -8.66 62.33 -20.00
CA LEU A 387 -9.44 63.57 -19.88
C LEU A 387 -9.08 64.25 -18.56
N TRP A 388 -8.29 65.32 -18.61
CA TRP A 388 -7.72 65.99 -17.43
C TRP A 388 -6.95 65.00 -16.52
N ARG A 389 -7.38 64.84 -15.25
CA ARG A 389 -6.82 63.90 -14.26
C ARG A 389 -7.45 62.50 -14.32
N TRP A 390 -8.43 62.28 -15.21
CA TRP A 390 -9.19 61.03 -15.28
C TRP A 390 -8.72 60.18 -16.47
N LEU A 391 -8.51 58.89 -16.21
CA LEU A 391 -8.22 57.88 -17.23
C LEU A 391 -9.51 57.09 -17.50
N ILE A 392 -10.11 57.29 -18.67
CA ILE A 392 -11.34 56.60 -19.07
C ILE A 392 -10.98 55.44 -20.01
N PRO A 393 -11.10 54.18 -19.58
CA PRO A 393 -10.86 53.03 -20.45
C PRO A 393 -11.87 53.03 -21.60
N LEU A 394 -11.40 52.82 -22.83
CA LEU A 394 -12.25 52.69 -24.00
C LEU A 394 -12.75 51.25 -24.13
N PRO A 395 -14.02 51.03 -24.53
CA PRO A 395 -14.50 49.70 -24.84
C PRO A 395 -13.70 49.11 -26.01
N ASP A 396 -13.22 47.89 -25.80
CA ASP A 396 -12.49 47.14 -26.81
C ASP A 396 -13.29 45.88 -27.18
N PHE A 397 -13.67 45.78 -28.44
CA PHE A 397 -14.43 44.66 -28.98
C PHE A 397 -13.54 43.60 -29.65
N THR A 398 -12.20 43.76 -29.58
CA THR A 398 -11.24 42.83 -30.16
C THR A 398 -10.73 41.84 -29.11
N GLN A 399 -10.85 40.53 -29.40
CA GLN A 399 -10.23 39.48 -28.59
C GLN A 399 -8.87 39.14 -29.20
N THR A 400 -7.81 39.23 -28.40
CA THR A 400 -6.49 38.73 -28.80
C THR A 400 -6.43 37.24 -28.48
N THR A 401 -6.25 36.43 -29.54
CA THR A 401 -6.03 34.99 -29.40
C THR A 401 -4.55 34.65 -29.49
N THR A 402 -4.13 33.68 -28.68
CA THR A 402 -2.77 33.13 -28.72
C THR A 402 -2.82 31.61 -28.56
N ALA A 403 -1.90 30.92 -29.22
CA ALA A 403 -1.70 29.49 -29.02
C ALA A 403 -1.11 29.23 -27.63
N ILE A 404 -1.42 28.06 -27.06
CA ILE A 404 -0.73 27.52 -25.90
C ILE A 404 0.35 26.58 -26.37
N HIS A 405 1.57 26.78 -25.86
CA HIS A 405 2.63 25.81 -25.96
C HIS A 405 2.53 24.87 -24.77
N LEU A 406 2.08 23.65 -25.05
CA LEU A 406 2.21 22.56 -24.11
C LEU A 406 3.71 22.23 -24.05
N SER A 407 4.30 22.33 -22.87
CA SER A 407 5.60 21.70 -22.64
C SER A 407 5.36 20.19 -22.64
N SER A 408 5.43 19.59 -23.83
CA SER A 408 5.53 18.15 -23.96
C SER A 408 6.74 17.68 -23.16
N SER A 409 6.68 16.45 -22.66
CA SER A 409 7.70 15.72 -21.89
C SER A 409 9.07 15.56 -22.57
N GLN A 410 9.45 16.44 -23.50
CA GLN A 410 10.79 16.55 -24.04
C GLN A 410 11.69 17.22 -22.99
N ALA A 411 11.95 16.49 -21.91
CA ALA A 411 13.18 16.68 -21.17
C ALA A 411 14.31 16.37 -22.16
N THR A 412 15.01 17.41 -22.63
CA THR A 412 16.30 17.25 -23.30
C THR A 412 17.34 16.98 -22.24
N SER A 413 17.45 15.74 -21.80
CA SER A 413 18.57 15.26 -20.99
C SER A 413 18.74 13.76 -21.19
N SER A 414 19.94 13.39 -21.62
CA SER A 414 20.51 12.04 -21.78
C SER A 414 19.58 10.91 -21.32
N THR A 415 19.05 10.13 -22.26
CA THR A 415 18.40 8.85 -21.99
C THR A 415 19.40 7.95 -21.25
N ALA A 416 19.39 7.99 -19.92
CA ALA A 416 20.03 6.96 -19.12
C ALA A 416 19.23 5.70 -19.40
N ILE A 417 19.75 4.88 -20.32
CA ILE A 417 19.19 3.56 -20.57
C ILE A 417 19.28 2.83 -19.23
N PRO A 418 18.16 2.29 -18.69
CA PRO A 418 18.21 1.55 -17.43
C PRO A 418 19.30 0.49 -17.51
N ALA A 419 20.13 0.38 -16.46
CA ALA A 419 21.35 -0.43 -16.49
C ALA A 419 21.11 -1.90 -16.91
N ILE A 420 19.89 -2.39 -16.70
CA ILE A 420 19.43 -3.74 -17.02
C ILE A 420 19.24 -4.00 -18.53
N VAL A 421 19.13 -2.97 -19.38
CA VAL A 421 18.96 -3.16 -20.82
C VAL A 421 20.20 -3.84 -21.41
N ASN A 422 19.99 -4.79 -22.31
CA ASN A 422 21.00 -5.71 -22.86
C ASN A 422 21.56 -6.73 -21.86
N GLN A 423 21.02 -6.84 -20.65
CA GLN A 423 21.35 -7.90 -19.70
C GLN A 423 20.28 -9.00 -19.70
N GLU A 424 20.62 -10.19 -19.18
CA GLU A 424 19.61 -11.23 -18.93
C GLU A 424 18.62 -10.76 -17.86
N PHE A 425 17.34 -11.04 -18.08
CA PHE A 425 16.30 -10.74 -17.09
C PHE A 425 16.58 -11.54 -15.80
N PRO A 426 16.48 -10.92 -14.60
CA PRO A 426 16.78 -11.59 -13.34
C PRO A 426 16.05 -12.92 -13.18
N TYR A 427 16.74 -13.92 -12.62
CA TYR A 427 16.10 -15.19 -12.32
C TYR A 427 15.04 -15.00 -11.23
N PHE A 428 13.85 -15.56 -11.46
CA PHE A 428 12.81 -15.64 -10.44
C PHE A 428 12.08 -16.98 -10.52
N SER A 429 11.44 -17.33 -9.40
CA SER A 429 10.50 -18.44 -9.29
C SER A 429 9.35 -18.01 -8.37
N LEU A 430 8.25 -17.59 -8.97
CA LEU A 430 7.08 -17.07 -8.26
C LEU A 430 5.93 -18.05 -8.33
N VAL A 431 5.17 -18.17 -7.24
CA VAL A 431 4.00 -19.04 -7.18
C VAL A 431 2.85 -18.40 -7.97
N SER A 432 2.19 -19.20 -8.82
CA SER A 432 0.93 -18.88 -9.49
C SER A 432 -0.15 -19.89 -9.11
N ASP A 433 -1.40 -19.67 -9.54
CA ASP A 433 -2.60 -20.40 -9.12
C ASP A 433 -2.49 -21.94 -9.24
N THR A 434 -1.72 -22.44 -10.20
CA THR A 434 -1.63 -23.87 -10.53
C THR A 434 -0.20 -24.38 -10.69
N ALA A 435 0.80 -23.50 -10.76
CA ALA A 435 2.21 -23.84 -10.98
C ALA A 435 3.13 -22.68 -10.58
N SER A 436 4.44 -22.95 -10.46
CA SER A 436 5.45 -21.90 -10.35
C SER A 436 5.77 -21.31 -11.73
N LEU A 437 5.76 -19.98 -11.82
CA LEU A 437 6.25 -19.24 -12.98
C LEU A 437 7.73 -18.92 -12.76
N THR A 438 8.57 -19.28 -13.74
CA THR A 438 10.01 -18.99 -13.69
C THR A 438 10.43 -18.12 -14.87
N SER A 439 11.45 -17.28 -14.70
CA SER A 439 11.96 -16.48 -15.84
C SER A 439 12.42 -17.35 -17.02
N ASN A 440 12.93 -18.56 -16.75
CA ASN A 440 13.33 -19.52 -17.78
C ASN A 440 12.14 -20.05 -18.60
N SER A 441 10.96 -20.20 -18.00
CA SER A 441 9.75 -20.59 -18.72
C SER A 441 9.27 -19.54 -19.75
N LEU A 442 9.81 -18.31 -19.68
CA LEU A 442 9.50 -17.22 -20.61
C LEU A 442 10.38 -17.25 -21.87
N ARG A 443 11.45 -18.06 -21.91
CA ARG A 443 12.33 -18.15 -23.09
C ARG A 443 11.60 -18.81 -24.27
N GLY A 444 12.07 -18.54 -25.49
CA GLY A 444 11.51 -19.07 -26.74
C GLY A 444 10.51 -18.13 -27.44
N LYS A 445 9.89 -17.19 -26.73
CA LYS A 445 9.02 -16.14 -27.29
C LYS A 445 9.44 -14.76 -26.80
N PRO A 446 9.21 -13.68 -27.59
CA PRO A 446 9.27 -12.33 -27.05
C PRO A 446 8.29 -12.21 -25.88
N THR A 447 8.70 -11.56 -24.82
CA THR A 447 7.92 -11.48 -23.58
C THR A 447 7.76 -10.03 -23.17
N LEU A 448 6.51 -9.62 -22.90
CA LEU A 448 6.18 -8.39 -22.22
C LEU A 448 5.95 -8.68 -20.74
N ILE A 449 6.80 -8.15 -19.88
CA ILE A 449 6.65 -8.22 -18.42
C ILE A 449 6.20 -6.84 -17.95
N SER A 450 4.99 -6.75 -17.40
CA SER A 450 4.47 -5.52 -16.80
C SER A 450 4.56 -5.60 -15.29
N ILE A 451 5.17 -4.60 -14.68
CA ILE A 451 5.35 -4.48 -13.24
C ILE A 451 4.46 -3.34 -12.77
N LEU A 452 3.54 -3.63 -11.85
CA LEU A 452 2.57 -2.67 -11.35
C LEU A 452 1.99 -3.17 -10.03
N ASN A 453 1.23 -2.34 -9.32
CA ASN A 453 0.58 -2.73 -8.08
C ASN A 453 -0.93 -2.59 -8.15
N THR A 454 -1.68 -3.38 -7.36
CA THR A 454 -3.15 -3.31 -7.33
C THR A 454 -3.70 -2.02 -6.71
N TRP A 455 -2.89 -1.34 -5.90
CA TRP A 455 -3.24 -0.06 -5.29
C TRP A 455 -3.02 1.15 -6.20
N LEU A 456 -2.45 0.96 -7.40
CA LEU A 456 -2.36 2.03 -8.40
C LEU A 456 -3.75 2.32 -8.97
N PRO A 457 -4.17 3.59 -9.06
CA PRO A 457 -5.47 3.97 -9.61
C PRO A 457 -5.72 3.39 -11.01
N GLN A 458 -4.67 3.31 -11.85
CA GLN A 458 -4.77 2.90 -13.24
C GLN A 458 -4.42 1.41 -13.48
N ALA A 459 -4.20 0.62 -12.42
CA ALA A 459 -3.81 -0.79 -12.55
C ALA A 459 -4.82 -1.60 -13.35
N SER A 460 -6.11 -1.50 -13.01
CA SER A 460 -7.17 -2.27 -13.66
C SER A 460 -7.29 -1.93 -15.16
N ALA A 461 -7.13 -0.67 -15.53
CA ALA A 461 -7.16 -0.24 -16.93
C ALA A 461 -5.99 -0.85 -17.72
N GLN A 462 -4.76 -0.77 -17.18
CA GLN A 462 -3.58 -1.34 -17.83
C GLN A 462 -3.66 -2.88 -17.92
N LEU A 463 -4.17 -3.56 -16.88
CA LEU A 463 -4.34 -5.01 -16.89
C LEU A 463 -5.39 -5.50 -17.89
N ALA A 464 -6.45 -4.72 -18.13
CA ALA A 464 -7.42 -5.03 -19.18
C ALA A 464 -6.73 -5.03 -20.57
N VAL A 465 -5.91 -4.01 -20.86
CA VAL A 465 -5.11 -3.94 -22.09
C VAL A 465 -4.16 -5.13 -22.21
N LEU A 466 -3.48 -5.50 -21.12
CA LEU A 466 -2.58 -6.65 -21.08
C LEU A 466 -3.33 -7.97 -21.30
N SER A 467 -4.53 -8.11 -20.74
CA SER A 467 -5.37 -9.30 -20.93
C SER A 467 -5.79 -9.48 -22.38
N GLU A 468 -6.10 -8.38 -23.09
CA GLU A 468 -6.36 -8.45 -24.53
C GLU A 468 -5.11 -8.85 -25.31
N LEU A 469 -3.96 -8.28 -24.96
CA LEU A 469 -2.69 -8.57 -25.63
C LEU A 469 -2.26 -10.04 -25.43
N ALA A 470 -2.52 -10.60 -24.24
CA ALA A 470 -2.22 -11.98 -23.89
C ALA A 470 -2.98 -13.03 -24.72
N THR A 471 -3.98 -12.63 -25.50
CA THR A 471 -4.65 -13.52 -26.48
C THR A 471 -3.74 -13.92 -27.65
N LYS A 472 -2.66 -13.16 -27.90
CA LYS A 472 -1.67 -13.47 -28.93
C LYS A 472 -0.73 -14.57 -28.46
N THR A 473 -0.66 -15.66 -29.22
CA THR A 473 0.12 -16.85 -28.85
C THR A 473 1.61 -16.74 -29.19
N GLU A 474 1.99 -15.76 -30.01
CA GLU A 474 3.34 -15.53 -30.51
C GLU A 474 4.25 -14.85 -29.47
N ILE A 475 3.64 -14.25 -28.45
CA ILE A 475 4.31 -13.53 -27.37
C ILE A 475 3.89 -14.08 -26.01
N ASN A 476 4.69 -13.85 -25.00
CA ASN A 476 4.29 -14.03 -23.61
C ASN A 476 3.90 -12.67 -23.01
N VAL A 477 2.85 -12.64 -22.20
CA VAL A 477 2.45 -11.46 -21.43
C VAL A 477 2.34 -11.88 -19.97
N VAL A 478 3.07 -11.19 -19.09
CA VAL A 478 3.11 -11.47 -17.65
C VAL A 478 2.94 -10.16 -16.89
N ALA A 479 2.12 -10.17 -15.85
CA ALA A 479 2.07 -9.09 -14.86
C ALA A 479 2.69 -9.55 -13.54
N ILE A 480 3.58 -8.75 -12.97
CA ILE A 480 4.26 -8.99 -11.69
C ILE A 480 3.86 -7.88 -10.72
N MET A 481 3.40 -8.27 -9.54
CA MET A 481 2.90 -7.39 -8.49
C MET A 481 3.86 -7.38 -7.31
N PRO A 482 4.81 -6.43 -7.24
CA PRO A 482 5.84 -6.43 -6.22
C PRO A 482 5.28 -6.04 -4.86
N GLN A 483 5.81 -6.63 -3.80
CA GLN A 483 5.48 -6.35 -2.40
C GLN A 483 4.00 -6.56 -2.03
N GLU A 484 3.28 -7.33 -2.84
CA GLU A 484 1.92 -7.78 -2.55
C GLU A 484 1.92 -9.27 -2.25
N THR A 485 0.98 -9.71 -1.42
CA THR A 485 0.90 -11.12 -1.00
C THR A 485 0.35 -12.00 -2.12
N VAL A 486 0.76 -13.27 -2.16
CA VAL A 486 0.20 -14.25 -3.11
C VAL A 486 -1.33 -14.33 -2.98
N SER A 487 -1.85 -14.30 -1.75
CA SER A 487 -3.29 -14.37 -1.48
C SER A 487 -4.06 -13.16 -2.02
N SER A 488 -3.55 -11.93 -1.81
CA SER A 488 -4.21 -10.71 -2.30
C SER A 488 -4.26 -10.69 -3.82
N ILE A 489 -3.16 -11.06 -4.50
CA ILE A 489 -3.11 -11.13 -5.97
C ILE A 489 -4.00 -12.24 -6.53
N THR A 490 -4.03 -13.40 -5.88
CA THR A 490 -4.93 -14.51 -6.26
C THR A 490 -6.40 -14.08 -6.23
N ILE A 491 -6.81 -13.38 -5.16
CA ILE A 491 -8.18 -12.85 -5.02
C ILE A 491 -8.46 -11.78 -6.08
N PHE A 492 -7.53 -10.84 -6.26
CA PHE A 492 -7.65 -9.75 -7.23
C PHE A 492 -7.82 -10.30 -8.66
N LYS A 493 -6.95 -11.24 -9.06
CA LYS A 493 -7.00 -11.91 -10.36
C LYS A 493 -8.33 -12.64 -10.59
N LYS A 494 -8.79 -13.42 -9.60
CA LYS A 494 -10.06 -14.17 -9.69
C LYS A 494 -11.27 -13.25 -9.85
N ARG A 495 -11.31 -12.12 -9.14
CA ARG A 495 -12.40 -11.14 -9.24
C ARG A 495 -12.47 -10.47 -10.61
N ALA A 496 -11.32 -10.16 -11.20
CA ALA A 496 -11.24 -9.49 -12.48
C ALA A 496 -11.33 -10.44 -13.69
N GLY A 497 -11.17 -11.76 -13.49
CA GLY A 497 -11.29 -12.75 -14.55
C GLY A 497 -10.12 -12.77 -15.54
N TYR A 498 -8.92 -12.32 -15.12
CA TYR A 498 -7.76 -12.29 -16.00
C TYR A 498 -7.28 -13.70 -16.37
N GLY A 499 -7.23 -13.99 -17.68
CA GLY A 499 -6.82 -15.29 -18.22
C GLY A 499 -5.31 -15.47 -18.41
N PHE A 500 -4.49 -14.50 -18.03
CA PHE A 500 -3.04 -14.51 -18.22
C PHE A 500 -2.28 -14.53 -16.87
N PRO A 501 -0.97 -14.82 -16.86
CA PRO A 501 -0.17 -14.83 -15.64
C PRO A 501 -0.11 -13.45 -14.97
N VAL A 502 -0.75 -13.33 -13.81
CA VAL A 502 -0.61 -12.22 -12.86
C VAL A 502 -0.06 -12.84 -11.57
N VAL A 503 1.16 -12.48 -11.18
CA VAL A 503 1.89 -13.13 -10.07
C VAL A 503 2.36 -12.12 -9.05
N ALA A 504 2.38 -12.53 -7.78
CA ALA A 504 2.92 -11.74 -6.69
C ALA A 504 4.44 -11.93 -6.58
N ASP A 505 5.16 -10.86 -6.29
CA ASP A 505 6.56 -10.86 -5.82
C ASP A 505 6.60 -10.25 -4.41
N PRO A 506 6.23 -10.99 -3.35
CA PRO A 506 6.03 -10.43 -2.01
C PRO A 506 7.27 -9.75 -1.42
N ASP A 507 8.46 -10.16 -1.84
CA ASP A 507 9.73 -9.65 -1.33
C ASP A 507 10.29 -8.50 -2.17
N GLY A 508 9.60 -8.14 -3.27
CA GLY A 508 10.02 -7.14 -4.23
C GLY A 508 11.38 -7.44 -4.86
N ALA A 509 11.78 -8.71 -4.92
CA ALA A 509 13.13 -9.10 -5.33
C ALA A 509 13.42 -8.73 -6.80
N ILE A 510 12.40 -8.73 -7.66
CA ILE A 510 12.55 -8.43 -9.08
C ILE A 510 12.77 -6.93 -9.28
N ILE A 511 11.94 -6.08 -8.69
CA ILE A 511 12.08 -4.62 -8.84
C ILE A 511 13.37 -4.11 -8.20
N GLU A 512 13.78 -4.70 -7.08
CA GLU A 512 15.04 -4.44 -6.41
C GLU A 512 16.23 -4.80 -7.31
N ALA A 513 16.23 -5.98 -7.92
CA ALA A 513 17.30 -6.40 -8.83
C ALA A 513 17.35 -5.57 -10.12
N MET A 514 16.21 -5.01 -10.55
CA MET A 514 16.12 -4.20 -11.76
C MET A 514 16.37 -2.71 -11.52
N GLY A 515 16.30 -2.23 -10.27
CA GLY A 515 16.33 -0.80 -9.95
C GLY A 515 15.14 -0.03 -10.51
N ILE A 516 13.97 -0.66 -10.62
CA ILE A 516 12.75 -0.05 -11.17
C ILE A 516 11.79 0.25 -10.02
N HIS A 517 11.70 1.52 -9.64
CA HIS A 517 10.79 1.98 -8.59
C HIS A 517 9.57 2.72 -9.13
N THR A 518 9.67 3.29 -10.33
CA THR A 518 8.58 4.01 -10.97
C THR A 518 7.62 3.03 -11.64
N LEU A 519 6.35 3.01 -11.19
CA LEU A 519 5.32 2.11 -11.70
C LEU A 519 4.12 2.89 -12.31
N PRO A 520 3.37 2.31 -13.26
CA PRO A 520 3.62 1.05 -13.95
C PRO A 520 4.90 1.07 -14.80
N ALA A 521 5.55 -0.08 -14.92
CA ALA A 521 6.72 -0.29 -15.77
C ALA A 521 6.51 -1.50 -16.69
N HIS A 522 7.03 -1.41 -17.91
CA HIS A 522 6.89 -2.41 -18.94
C HIS A 522 8.28 -2.78 -19.47
N VAL A 523 8.61 -4.07 -19.38
CA VAL A 523 9.91 -4.63 -19.71
C VAL A 523 9.73 -5.56 -20.90
N VAL A 524 10.44 -5.28 -21.98
CA VAL A 524 10.47 -6.15 -23.17
C VAL A 524 11.67 -7.06 -23.09
N VAL A 525 11.44 -8.36 -23.20
CA VAL A 525 12.46 -9.40 -23.13
C VAL A 525 12.42 -10.22 -24.42
N ASN A 526 13.57 -10.41 -25.07
CA ASN A 526 13.65 -11.19 -26.29
C ASN A 526 13.53 -12.71 -26.03
N ARG A 527 13.49 -13.51 -27.10
CA ARG A 527 13.36 -14.98 -27.04
C ARG A 527 14.47 -15.67 -26.23
N LYS A 528 15.63 -15.03 -26.04
CA LYS A 528 16.75 -15.55 -25.25
C LYS A 528 16.66 -15.17 -23.78
N GLY A 529 15.69 -14.36 -23.34
CA GLY A 529 15.62 -13.88 -21.96
C GLY A 529 16.43 -12.60 -21.71
N VAL A 530 16.83 -11.87 -22.75
CA VAL A 530 17.61 -10.62 -22.63
C VAL A 530 16.68 -9.40 -22.73
N VAL A 531 16.81 -8.47 -21.79
CA VAL A 531 16.03 -7.22 -21.76
C VAL A 531 16.40 -6.33 -22.95
N GLN A 532 15.41 -5.92 -23.72
CA GLN A 532 15.56 -5.02 -24.88
C GLN A 532 15.22 -3.58 -24.53
N SER A 533 14.18 -3.37 -23.71
CA SER A 533 13.77 -2.04 -23.27
C SER A 533 13.00 -2.10 -21.97
N VAL A 534 13.04 -1.00 -21.23
CA VAL A 534 12.18 -0.73 -20.07
C VAL A 534 11.52 0.62 -20.30
N GLN A 535 10.20 0.69 -20.17
CA GLN A 535 9.45 1.93 -20.30
C GLN A 535 8.46 2.07 -19.15
N THR A 536 8.35 3.28 -18.59
CA THR A 536 7.43 3.59 -17.50
C THR A 536 6.22 4.35 -18.03
N GLY A 537 5.05 4.13 -17.42
CA GLY A 537 3.80 4.80 -17.75
C GLY A 537 2.72 3.85 -18.25
N LEU A 538 1.63 4.44 -18.73
CA LEU A 538 0.46 3.73 -19.26
C LEU A 538 0.51 3.71 -20.78
N PHE A 539 0.18 2.56 -21.36
CA PHE A 539 0.32 2.33 -22.79
C PHE A 539 -0.91 1.65 -23.37
N SER A 540 -1.27 2.08 -24.58
CA SER A 540 -2.27 1.39 -25.38
C SER A 540 -1.75 0.03 -25.85
N LYS A 541 -2.66 -0.79 -26.38
CA LYS A 541 -2.31 -2.09 -26.96
C LYS A 541 -1.34 -1.93 -28.13
N GLU A 542 -1.56 -0.92 -28.96
CA GLU A 542 -0.75 -0.60 -30.13
C GLU A 542 0.66 -0.17 -29.71
N ASP A 543 0.78 0.68 -28.70
CA ASP A 543 2.08 1.11 -28.15
C ASP A 543 2.87 -0.10 -27.64
N LEU A 544 2.24 -0.96 -26.84
CA LEU A 544 2.88 -2.17 -26.29
C LEU A 544 3.30 -3.16 -27.37
N LEU A 545 2.54 -3.27 -28.46
CA LEU A 545 2.90 -4.09 -29.61
C LEU A 545 4.10 -3.52 -30.36
N ASP A 546 4.15 -2.20 -30.56
CA ASP A 546 5.29 -1.56 -31.20
C ASP A 546 6.59 -1.77 -30.40
N MET A 547 6.50 -1.76 -29.06
CA MET A 547 7.65 -2.08 -28.20
C MET A 547 8.21 -3.49 -28.40
N LEU A 548 7.37 -4.47 -28.76
CA LEU A 548 7.77 -5.87 -28.94
C LEU A 548 8.40 -6.16 -30.32
N VAL A 549 8.22 -5.26 -31.29
CA VAL A 549 8.69 -5.40 -32.67
C VAL A 549 10.04 -4.71 -32.91
N ARG A 550 10.35 -3.68 -32.11
CA ARG A 550 11.65 -3.00 -32.08
C ARG A 550 12.73 -3.89 -31.48
#